data_AF-A0A371IN28-F1
#
_entry.id   AF-A0A371IN28-F1
#
_cell.length_a   1.000
_cell.length_b   1.000
_cell.length_c   1.000
_cell.angle_alpha   90.00
_cell.angle_beta   90.00
_cell.angle_gamma   90.00
#
_symmetry.space_group_name_H-M   'P 1'
#
loop_
_entity.id
_entity.type
_entity.pdbx_description
1 polymer ?
#
loop_
_entity_poly.entity_id
_entity_poly.type
_entity_poly.pdbx_seq_one_letter_code
_entity_poly.pdbx_strand_id
1 'polypeptide(L)'
;MKMFELKYGVNPNQDNAMIFMRDGSDLPITILNGNPGYINFLDAFNSYQLVKELKYAFNIPCATSFKHVSPTSAALGLELNDKQKKAFFVEDIENINTSPLACAYARARGTDRMSSFGDFIALSDKCDLTTARVIQREVSDGIIAPDYDEDALNLLKQKKNGKYNIIKIDNSYIPKKDELRDVFGITFSQNKNDIELDEKLLRNIVTKNKDLPKEKVRDLIVAMITLKYTQSNSVAFAYDGQTVGVGAGQQSRIHCTRLAGDKCDTFMLRQSDKVLNLKFKKDIKRPTRDNVIDMYINETESSIYDNDMWKEFFEEKPEPFTKQERKEYLSKVAGLCLSSDAFFPFSDNIVRAYNSGVKYIAQPGGSVNDKLVIKSCDDLGIVSAFTGIRLFHH
;
A
#
# COMPACT_ATOMS: atom_id res chain seq x y z
N MET A 1 -26.10 -10.52 -10.84
CA MET A 1 -26.42 -10.95 -9.46
C MET A 1 -27.00 -9.77 -8.73
N LYS A 2 -28.29 -9.75 -8.40
CA LYS A 2 -28.95 -8.56 -7.80
C LYS A 2 -28.55 -8.27 -6.35
N MET A 3 -28.33 -9.33 -5.57
CA MET A 3 -27.92 -9.24 -4.17
C MET A 3 -27.06 -10.44 -3.80
N PHE A 4 -26.30 -10.32 -2.71
CA PHE A 4 -25.51 -11.40 -2.15
C PHE A 4 -25.59 -11.37 -0.63
N GLU A 5 -26.07 -12.47 -0.03
CA GLU A 5 -26.13 -12.65 1.42
C GLU A 5 -24.74 -12.91 1.99
N LEU A 6 -24.44 -12.29 3.12
CA LEU A 6 -23.17 -12.41 3.81
C LEU A 6 -23.37 -13.19 5.11
N LYS A 7 -22.32 -13.91 5.51
CA LYS A 7 -22.35 -14.71 6.75
C LYS A 7 -22.67 -13.86 7.99
N TYR A 8 -22.16 -12.64 8.04
CA TYR A 8 -22.39 -11.62 9.07
C TYR A 8 -21.84 -10.27 8.57
N GLY A 9 -22.10 -9.19 9.30
CA GLY A 9 -21.66 -7.83 9.04
C GLY A 9 -20.20 -7.61 9.42
N VAL A 10 -19.90 -6.49 10.09
CA VAL A 10 -18.53 -6.19 10.52
C VAL A 10 -18.02 -7.24 11.53
N ASN A 11 -18.90 -7.71 12.41
CA ASN A 11 -18.58 -8.71 13.44
C ASN A 11 -19.57 -9.90 13.41
N PRO A 12 -19.19 -11.09 13.91
CA PRO A 12 -20.03 -12.28 13.91
C PRO A 12 -21.40 -12.14 14.61
N ASN A 13 -21.51 -11.23 15.58
CA ASN A 13 -22.76 -10.95 16.29
C ASN A 13 -23.70 -10.00 15.53
N GLN A 14 -23.29 -9.50 14.36
CA GLN A 14 -24.11 -8.70 13.47
C GLN A 14 -24.57 -9.58 12.31
N ASP A 15 -25.68 -10.28 12.47
CA ASP A 15 -26.24 -11.16 11.44
C ASP A 15 -27.03 -10.38 10.36
N ASN A 16 -27.71 -11.10 9.46
CA ASN A 16 -28.58 -10.52 8.43
C ASN A 16 -27.89 -9.49 7.51
N ALA A 17 -26.62 -9.73 7.21
CA ALA A 17 -25.83 -8.85 6.36
C ALA A 17 -25.94 -9.24 4.87
N MET A 18 -25.90 -8.25 3.99
CA MET A 18 -25.95 -8.46 2.54
C MET A 18 -25.31 -7.28 1.79
N ILE A 19 -24.96 -7.48 0.53
CA ILE A 19 -24.68 -6.41 -0.43
C ILE A 19 -25.73 -6.43 -1.55
N PHE A 20 -26.15 -5.26 -1.98
CA PHE A 20 -27.10 -5.06 -3.07
C PHE A 20 -27.01 -3.64 -3.62
N MET A 21 -27.52 -3.42 -4.82
CA MET A 21 -27.67 -2.09 -5.42
C MET A 21 -29.05 -1.53 -5.08
N ARG A 22 -29.13 -0.32 -4.51
CA ARG A 22 -30.40 0.27 -4.02
C ARG A 22 -31.44 0.53 -5.11
N ASP A 23 -31.01 0.68 -6.36
CA ASP A 23 -31.90 0.82 -7.52
C ASP A 23 -32.34 -0.54 -8.10
N GLY A 24 -31.94 -1.65 -7.47
CA GLY A 24 -32.30 -3.00 -7.90
C GLY A 24 -31.52 -3.51 -9.11
N SER A 25 -30.48 -2.80 -9.56
CA SER A 25 -29.59 -3.27 -10.62
C SER A 25 -28.78 -4.48 -10.18
N ASP A 26 -28.15 -5.16 -11.14
CA ASP A 26 -27.16 -6.18 -10.82
C ASP A 26 -25.91 -5.56 -10.18
N LEU A 27 -25.31 -6.30 -9.24
CA LEU A 27 -23.98 -6.03 -8.73
C LEU A 27 -22.96 -6.14 -9.88
N PRO A 28 -21.99 -5.23 -10.00
CA PRO A 28 -21.00 -5.22 -11.08
C PRO A 28 -19.89 -6.26 -10.86
N ILE A 29 -20.19 -7.36 -10.16
CA ILE A 29 -19.23 -8.38 -9.78
C ILE A 29 -19.77 -9.79 -10.00
N THR A 30 -18.85 -10.73 -10.22
CA THR A 30 -19.09 -12.17 -10.21
C THR A 30 -18.13 -12.83 -9.23
N ILE A 31 -18.65 -13.66 -8.33
CA ILE A 31 -17.84 -14.45 -7.41
C ILE A 31 -17.44 -15.74 -8.13
N LEU A 32 -16.16 -15.87 -8.48
CA LEU A 32 -15.63 -17.02 -9.22
C LEU A 32 -15.22 -18.17 -8.30
N ASN A 33 -14.96 -17.88 -7.03
CA ASN A 33 -14.61 -18.86 -5.99
C ASN A 33 -14.77 -18.27 -4.58
N GLY A 34 -14.96 -19.15 -3.58
CA GLY A 34 -15.05 -18.75 -2.18
C GLY A 34 -16.41 -18.18 -1.77
N ASN A 35 -16.44 -17.53 -0.61
CA ASN A 35 -17.62 -16.89 -0.05
C ASN A 35 -17.19 -15.61 0.71
N PRO A 36 -16.96 -14.49 -0.02
CA PRO A 36 -16.40 -13.28 0.57
C PRO A 36 -17.33 -12.69 1.65
N GLY A 37 -16.74 -12.25 2.77
CA GLY A 37 -17.48 -11.62 3.87
C GLY A 37 -17.63 -10.10 3.71
N TYR A 38 -18.29 -9.47 4.68
CA TYR A 38 -18.54 -8.02 4.69
C TYR A 38 -17.25 -7.19 4.56
N ILE A 39 -16.25 -7.47 5.41
CA ILE A 39 -14.96 -6.77 5.38
C ILE A 39 -14.21 -7.03 4.07
N ASN A 40 -14.33 -8.24 3.50
CA ASN A 40 -13.71 -8.54 2.21
C ASN A 40 -14.25 -7.63 1.09
N PHE A 41 -15.55 -7.34 1.08
CA PHE A 41 -16.12 -6.41 0.10
C PHE A 41 -15.72 -4.95 0.36
N LEU A 42 -15.59 -4.53 1.63
CA LEU A 42 -15.05 -3.21 1.95
C LEU A 42 -13.62 -3.04 1.42
N ASP A 43 -12.76 -4.04 1.64
CA ASP A 43 -11.41 -4.04 1.09
C ASP A 43 -11.44 -4.08 -0.45
N ALA A 44 -12.21 -5.00 -1.05
CA ALA A 44 -12.27 -5.19 -2.50
C ALA A 44 -12.70 -3.93 -3.25
N PHE A 45 -13.74 -3.23 -2.79
CA PHE A 45 -14.26 -2.06 -3.51
C PHE A 45 -13.37 -0.83 -3.37
N ASN A 46 -12.75 -0.60 -2.21
CA ASN A 46 -11.78 0.50 -2.06
C ASN A 46 -10.49 0.21 -2.84
N SER A 47 -9.96 -1.01 -2.71
CA SER A 47 -8.74 -1.43 -3.39
C SER A 47 -8.88 -1.42 -4.92
N TYR A 48 -10.03 -1.84 -5.45
CA TYR A 48 -10.26 -1.82 -6.89
C TYR A 48 -10.32 -0.40 -7.47
N GLN A 49 -10.97 0.53 -6.77
CA GLN A 49 -11.00 1.93 -7.18
C GLN A 49 -9.59 2.54 -7.21
N LEU A 50 -8.76 2.22 -6.21
CA LEU A 50 -7.35 2.62 -6.17
C LEU A 50 -6.61 2.17 -7.43
N VAL A 51 -6.61 0.87 -7.75
CA VAL A 51 -5.87 0.37 -8.93
C VAL A 51 -6.47 0.83 -10.26
N LYS A 52 -7.79 1.06 -10.31
CA LYS A 52 -8.44 1.64 -11.49
C LYS A 52 -7.95 3.07 -11.75
N GLU A 53 -7.82 3.89 -10.70
CA GLU A 53 -7.29 5.26 -10.81
C GLU A 53 -5.79 5.28 -11.15
N LEU A 54 -4.98 4.41 -10.53
CA LEU A 54 -3.56 4.28 -10.90
C LEU A 54 -3.40 3.88 -12.37
N LYS A 55 -4.18 2.90 -12.84
CA LYS A 55 -4.16 2.48 -14.24
C LYS A 55 -4.57 3.61 -15.17
N TYR A 56 -5.59 4.39 -14.82
CA TYR A 56 -6.00 5.56 -15.60
C TYR A 56 -4.91 6.63 -15.64
N ALA A 57 -4.28 6.94 -14.51
CA ALA A 57 -3.26 7.98 -14.41
C ALA A 57 -1.97 7.65 -15.18
N PHE A 58 -1.59 6.38 -15.24
CA PHE A 58 -0.27 5.99 -15.77
C PHE A 58 -0.31 5.07 -16.98
N ASN A 59 -1.43 4.44 -17.27
CA ASN A 59 -1.56 3.38 -18.27
C ASN A 59 -0.54 2.23 -18.07
N ILE A 60 -0.20 1.93 -16.82
CA ILE A 60 0.70 0.83 -16.42
C ILE A 60 -0.10 -0.15 -15.55
N PRO A 61 0.04 -1.48 -15.73
CA PRO A 61 -0.55 -2.45 -14.82
C PRO A 61 -0.14 -2.18 -13.39
N CYS A 62 -1.07 -2.29 -12.44
CA CYS A 62 -0.82 -1.92 -11.06
C CYS A 62 -1.61 -2.83 -10.12
N ALA A 63 -1.15 -2.86 -8.87
CA ALA A 63 -1.72 -3.68 -7.83
C ALA A 63 -1.65 -2.97 -6.48
N THR A 64 -2.52 -3.37 -5.58
CA THR A 64 -2.49 -2.95 -4.19
C THR A 64 -2.80 -4.13 -3.28
N SER A 65 -2.25 -4.07 -2.07
CA SER A 65 -2.53 -4.99 -0.98
C SER A 65 -3.31 -4.23 0.09
N PHE A 66 -4.53 -4.67 0.40
CA PHE A 66 -5.39 -4.03 1.39
C PHE A 66 -5.52 -4.84 2.66
N LYS A 67 -5.60 -4.14 3.79
CA LYS A 67 -5.93 -4.74 5.08
C LYS A 67 -6.72 -3.72 5.90
N HIS A 68 -7.86 -4.14 6.44
CA HIS A 68 -8.72 -3.29 7.28
C HIS A 68 -9.07 -1.95 6.62
N VAL A 69 -9.52 -2.01 5.36
CA VAL A 69 -10.04 -0.89 4.56
C VAL A 69 -9.00 0.22 4.35
N SER A 70 -7.72 -0.16 4.28
CA SER A 70 -6.62 0.71 3.87
C SER A 70 -5.56 -0.07 3.11
N PRO A 71 -4.89 0.56 2.15
CA PRO A 71 -3.74 -0.05 1.47
C PRO A 71 -2.58 -0.19 2.46
N THR A 72 -1.97 -1.37 2.52
CA THR A 72 -0.62 -1.53 3.07
C THR A 72 0.39 -0.86 2.12
N SER A 73 0.13 -0.95 0.83
CA SER A 73 0.82 -0.25 -0.25
C SER A 73 0.05 -0.37 -1.58
N ALA A 74 0.34 0.52 -2.52
CA ALA A 74 0.01 0.38 -3.92
C ALA A 74 1.24 0.61 -4.80
N ALA A 75 1.29 -0.08 -5.95
CA ALA A 75 2.46 -0.08 -6.81
C ALA A 75 2.12 -0.24 -8.29
N LEU A 76 2.92 0.41 -9.12
CA LEU A 76 2.97 0.22 -10.57
C LEU A 76 3.82 -1.00 -10.94
N GLY A 77 3.53 -1.61 -12.08
CA GLY A 77 4.20 -2.77 -12.65
C GLY A 77 5.54 -2.47 -13.29
N LEU A 78 6.43 -1.81 -12.55
CA LEU A 78 7.80 -1.55 -12.97
C LEU A 78 8.69 -2.76 -12.65
N GLU A 79 9.65 -3.03 -13.54
CA GLU A 79 10.59 -4.15 -13.38
C GLU A 79 11.29 -4.14 -12.01
N LEU A 80 11.54 -5.33 -11.48
CA LEU A 80 12.24 -5.52 -10.23
C LEU A 80 13.74 -5.68 -10.49
N ASN A 81 14.56 -4.95 -9.75
CA ASN A 81 15.99 -5.24 -9.65
C ASN A 81 16.25 -6.45 -8.74
N ASP A 82 17.48 -6.95 -8.72
CA ASP A 82 17.80 -8.19 -7.98
C ASP A 82 17.65 -8.07 -6.46
N LYS A 83 17.90 -6.88 -5.90
CA LYS A 83 17.67 -6.62 -4.47
C LYS A 83 16.17 -6.65 -4.14
N GLN A 84 15.33 -6.07 -5.01
CA GLN A 84 13.88 -6.10 -4.87
C GLN A 84 13.33 -7.53 -5.02
N LYS A 85 13.81 -8.31 -5.99
CA LYS A 85 13.43 -9.72 -6.14
C LYS A 85 13.72 -10.52 -4.87
N LYS A 86 14.88 -10.31 -4.25
CA LYS A 86 15.24 -10.89 -2.95
C LYS A 86 14.33 -10.39 -1.82
N ALA A 87 14.22 -9.07 -1.65
CA ALA A 87 13.47 -8.45 -0.56
C ALA A 87 11.97 -8.78 -0.58
N PHE A 88 11.41 -9.00 -1.78
CA PHE A 88 10.00 -9.34 -1.98
C PHE A 88 9.77 -10.86 -2.06
N PHE A 89 10.82 -11.66 -1.88
CA PHE A 89 10.83 -13.12 -1.94
C PHE A 89 10.30 -13.67 -3.26
N VAL A 90 10.72 -13.07 -4.38
CA VAL A 90 10.31 -13.43 -5.75
C VAL A 90 11.46 -13.74 -6.71
N GLU A 91 12.68 -13.84 -6.19
CA GLU A 91 13.87 -14.21 -6.99
C GLU A 91 13.78 -15.60 -7.64
N ASP A 92 12.97 -16.49 -7.09
CA ASP A 92 12.74 -17.85 -7.57
C ASP A 92 11.64 -17.95 -8.64
N ILE A 93 10.91 -16.86 -8.91
CA ILE A 93 9.93 -16.82 -10.00
C ILE A 93 10.64 -16.43 -11.28
N GLU A 94 10.85 -17.44 -12.13
CA GLU A 94 11.45 -17.28 -13.44
C GLU A 94 10.70 -16.23 -14.27
N ASN A 95 11.45 -15.35 -14.94
CA ASN A 95 10.93 -14.33 -15.84
C ASN A 95 9.87 -13.39 -15.22
N ILE A 96 9.89 -13.16 -13.91
CA ILE A 96 8.90 -12.28 -13.24
C ILE A 96 8.77 -10.90 -13.91
N ASN A 97 9.88 -10.31 -14.38
CA ASN A 97 9.88 -9.01 -15.05
C ASN A 97 9.16 -8.99 -16.41
N THR A 98 8.80 -10.15 -16.96
CA THR A 98 7.95 -10.23 -18.17
C THR A 98 6.46 -10.05 -17.86
N SER A 99 6.07 -10.10 -16.58
CA SER A 99 4.70 -9.82 -16.11
C SER A 99 4.70 -8.54 -15.26
N PRO A 100 4.32 -7.38 -15.86
CA PRO A 100 4.20 -6.13 -15.11
C PRO A 100 3.25 -6.25 -13.91
N LEU A 101 2.17 -7.02 -14.04
CA LEU A 101 1.20 -7.18 -12.96
C LEU A 101 1.77 -8.00 -11.79
N ALA A 102 2.59 -9.01 -12.06
CA ALA A 102 3.31 -9.74 -11.03
C ALA A 102 4.33 -8.84 -10.31
N CYS A 103 5.06 -8.00 -11.05
CA CYS A 103 5.94 -6.99 -10.47
C CYS A 103 5.18 -6.00 -9.58
N ALA A 104 4.02 -5.50 -10.04
CA ALA A 104 3.19 -4.59 -9.27
C ALA A 104 2.76 -5.21 -7.93
N TYR A 105 2.25 -6.45 -7.96
CA TYR A 105 1.81 -7.11 -6.74
C TYR A 105 2.98 -7.47 -5.81
N ALA A 106 4.12 -7.91 -6.37
CA ALA A 106 5.33 -8.14 -5.58
C ALA A 106 5.80 -6.87 -4.85
N ARG A 107 5.74 -5.70 -5.51
CA ARG A 107 6.04 -4.39 -4.91
C ARG A 107 5.05 -4.01 -3.81
N ALA A 108 3.74 -4.11 -4.11
CA ALA A 108 2.68 -3.76 -3.18
C ALA A 108 2.79 -4.60 -1.89
N ARG A 109 2.76 -5.93 -2.01
CA ARG A 109 2.91 -6.83 -0.85
C ARG A 109 4.27 -6.69 -0.17
N GLY A 110 5.33 -6.51 -0.98
CA GLY A 110 6.71 -6.45 -0.52
C GLY A 110 7.02 -5.26 0.38
N THR A 111 6.20 -4.20 0.31
CA THR A 111 6.36 -2.98 1.11
C THR A 111 6.28 -3.26 2.61
N ASP A 112 5.15 -3.79 3.07
CA ASP A 112 4.88 -4.12 4.47
C ASP A 112 4.24 -5.52 4.51
N ARG A 113 5.11 -6.53 4.56
CA ARG A 113 4.71 -7.95 4.45
C ARG A 113 3.94 -8.42 5.68
N MET A 114 4.21 -7.85 6.86
CA MET A 114 3.47 -8.13 8.08
C MET A 114 2.02 -7.63 7.98
N SER A 115 1.82 -6.37 7.59
CA SER A 115 0.47 -5.83 7.39
C SER A 115 -0.27 -6.53 6.25
N SER A 116 0.45 -7.04 5.25
CA SER A 116 -0.13 -7.77 4.11
C SER A 116 -0.47 -9.24 4.44
N PHE A 117 -0.30 -9.69 5.69
CA PHE A 117 -0.71 -11.03 6.10
C PHE A 117 -2.24 -11.17 6.07
N GLY A 118 -2.74 -11.99 5.14
CA GLY A 118 -4.18 -12.10 4.89
C GLY A 118 -4.75 -10.84 4.24
N ASP A 119 -4.01 -10.22 3.33
CA ASP A 119 -4.48 -9.07 2.57
C ASP A 119 -5.65 -9.41 1.64
N PHE A 120 -6.37 -8.38 1.20
CA PHE A 120 -7.23 -8.45 0.03
C PHE A 120 -6.53 -7.75 -1.15
N ILE A 121 -6.35 -8.46 -2.26
CA ILE A 121 -5.57 -8.01 -3.40
C ILE A 121 -6.49 -7.36 -4.42
N ALA A 122 -6.11 -6.21 -4.97
CA ALA A 122 -6.73 -5.71 -6.20
C ALA A 122 -5.71 -5.57 -7.33
N LEU A 123 -6.13 -5.93 -8.54
CA LEU A 123 -5.35 -5.87 -9.77
C LEU A 123 -6.09 -5.00 -10.80
N SER A 124 -5.38 -4.11 -11.48
CA SER A 124 -5.99 -3.26 -12.52
C SER A 124 -6.26 -4.00 -13.84
N ASP A 125 -5.56 -5.10 -14.07
CA ASP A 125 -5.55 -5.85 -15.33
C ASP A 125 -5.89 -7.32 -15.08
N LYS A 126 -6.07 -8.06 -16.18
CA LYS A 126 -6.33 -9.51 -16.14
C LYS A 126 -5.21 -10.23 -15.38
N CYS A 127 -5.57 -11.04 -14.40
CA CYS A 127 -4.61 -11.80 -13.61
C CYS A 127 -3.97 -12.92 -14.45
N ASP A 128 -2.67 -12.80 -14.71
CA ASP A 128 -1.89 -13.80 -15.43
C ASP A 128 -1.33 -14.89 -14.49
N LEU A 129 -0.82 -15.98 -15.09
CA LEU A 129 -0.28 -17.11 -14.33
C LEU A 129 0.90 -16.71 -13.44
N THR A 130 1.76 -15.79 -13.89
CA THR A 130 2.93 -15.33 -13.11
C THR A 130 2.49 -14.60 -11.85
N THR A 131 1.49 -13.73 -11.95
CA THR A 131 0.86 -13.04 -10.82
C THR A 131 0.22 -14.05 -9.88
N ALA A 132 -0.53 -15.02 -10.41
CA ALA A 132 -1.11 -16.10 -9.62
C ALA A 132 -0.04 -16.92 -8.87
N ARG A 133 1.13 -17.19 -9.46
CA ARG A 133 2.26 -17.86 -8.79
C ARG A 133 2.83 -17.04 -7.62
N VAL A 134 2.93 -15.71 -7.77
CA VAL A 134 3.32 -14.83 -6.66
C VAL A 134 2.31 -14.95 -5.52
N ILE A 135 1.01 -14.91 -5.83
CA ILE A 135 -0.08 -14.97 -4.84
C ILE A 135 -0.16 -16.35 -4.17
N GLN A 136 0.04 -17.45 -4.92
CA GLN A 136 -0.23 -18.82 -4.49
C GLN A 136 0.44 -19.18 -3.16
N ARG A 137 1.70 -18.77 -3.01
CA ARG A 137 2.57 -19.07 -1.87
C ARG A 137 2.47 -18.11 -0.69
N GLU A 138 1.61 -17.10 -0.79
CA GLU A 138 1.43 -16.05 0.20
C GLU A 138 0.12 -16.24 0.98
N VAL A 139 0.06 -15.78 2.23
CA VAL A 139 -1.20 -15.76 3.00
C VAL A 139 -2.01 -14.53 2.60
N SER A 140 -3.18 -14.76 2.01
CA SER A 140 -4.08 -13.73 1.50
C SER A 140 -5.54 -14.16 1.70
N ASP A 141 -6.44 -13.19 1.87
CA ASP A 141 -7.87 -13.39 2.11
C ASP A 141 -8.72 -13.41 0.84
N GLY A 142 -8.27 -12.74 -0.22
CA GLY A 142 -8.98 -12.75 -1.50
C GLY A 142 -8.34 -11.83 -2.54
N ILE A 143 -8.92 -11.87 -3.73
CA ILE A 143 -8.49 -11.06 -4.87
C ILE A 143 -9.70 -10.53 -5.65
N ILE A 144 -9.60 -9.29 -6.13
CA ILE A 144 -10.49 -8.68 -7.12
C ILE A 144 -9.70 -8.22 -8.35
N ALA A 145 -10.18 -8.55 -9.54
CA ALA A 145 -9.57 -8.18 -10.82
C ALA A 145 -10.64 -8.07 -11.91
N PRO A 146 -10.37 -7.35 -13.02
CA PRO A 146 -11.31 -7.29 -14.15
C PRO A 146 -11.49 -8.63 -14.86
N ASP A 147 -10.46 -9.48 -14.87
CA ASP A 147 -10.54 -10.84 -15.41
C ASP A 147 -9.38 -11.73 -14.92
N TYR A 148 -9.40 -13.01 -15.28
CA TYR A 148 -8.36 -14.00 -14.93
C TYR A 148 -8.05 -14.90 -16.13
N ASP A 149 -6.78 -15.24 -16.35
CA ASP A 149 -6.43 -16.36 -17.22
C ASP A 149 -6.92 -17.69 -16.61
N GLU A 150 -7.21 -18.68 -17.45
CA GLU A 150 -7.80 -19.94 -17.00
C GLU A 150 -6.85 -20.70 -16.06
N ASP A 151 -5.56 -20.75 -16.39
CA ASP A 151 -4.51 -21.36 -15.59
C ASP A 151 -4.26 -20.59 -14.27
N ALA A 152 -4.30 -19.26 -14.31
CA ALA A 152 -4.23 -18.39 -13.14
C ALA A 152 -5.41 -18.65 -12.19
N LEU A 153 -6.63 -18.69 -12.72
CA LEU A 153 -7.84 -18.98 -11.95
C LEU A 153 -7.79 -20.37 -11.31
N ASN A 154 -7.40 -21.39 -12.10
CA ASN A 154 -7.28 -22.77 -11.63
C ASN A 154 -6.24 -22.91 -10.52
N LEU A 155 -5.12 -22.20 -10.62
CA LEU A 155 -4.09 -22.17 -9.57
C LEU A 155 -4.63 -21.52 -8.29
N LEU A 156 -5.21 -20.32 -8.41
CA LEU A 156 -5.72 -19.56 -7.26
C LEU A 156 -6.85 -20.27 -6.51
N LYS A 157 -7.71 -21.02 -7.22
CA LYS A 157 -8.75 -21.84 -6.61
C LYS A 157 -8.22 -22.88 -5.63
N GLN A 158 -6.96 -23.32 -5.76
CA GLN A 158 -6.36 -24.30 -4.85
C GLN A 158 -6.03 -23.71 -3.46
N LYS A 159 -5.95 -22.38 -3.33
CA LYS A 159 -5.64 -21.73 -2.05
C LYS A 159 -6.74 -21.94 -1.03
N LYS A 160 -6.36 -21.92 0.26
CA LYS A 160 -7.28 -22.08 1.40
C LYS A 160 -8.20 -23.30 1.24
N ASN A 161 -7.65 -24.43 0.81
CA ASN A 161 -8.37 -25.69 0.62
C ASN A 161 -9.61 -25.52 -0.28
N GLY A 162 -9.47 -24.82 -1.41
CA GLY A 162 -10.58 -24.59 -2.33
C GLY A 162 -11.42 -23.35 -2.03
N LYS A 163 -11.20 -22.67 -0.90
CA LYS A 163 -12.11 -21.62 -0.38
C LYS A 163 -11.59 -20.19 -0.54
N TYR A 164 -10.54 -19.98 -1.32
CA TYR A 164 -10.00 -18.65 -1.55
C TYR A 164 -10.99 -17.76 -2.31
N ASN A 165 -11.17 -16.52 -1.87
CA ASN A 165 -12.13 -15.60 -2.45
C ASN A 165 -11.59 -15.00 -3.75
N ILE A 166 -12.32 -15.19 -4.86
CA ILE A 166 -11.92 -14.67 -6.18
C ILE A 166 -13.12 -13.91 -6.76
N ILE A 167 -12.95 -12.60 -6.98
CA ILE A 167 -14.00 -11.71 -7.46
C ILE A 167 -13.60 -11.13 -8.82
N LYS A 168 -14.43 -11.37 -9.83
CA LYS A 168 -14.35 -10.65 -11.11
C LYS A 168 -15.22 -9.40 -11.03
N ILE A 169 -14.70 -8.26 -11.45
CA ILE A 169 -15.45 -7.00 -11.51
C ILE A 169 -15.59 -6.50 -12.94
N ASP A 170 -16.75 -5.96 -13.28
CA ASP A 170 -16.96 -5.28 -14.55
C ASP A 170 -16.16 -3.97 -14.57
N ASN A 171 -15.08 -3.94 -15.36
CA ASN A 171 -14.22 -2.77 -15.47
C ASN A 171 -14.93 -1.53 -16.04
N SER A 172 -16.02 -1.73 -16.79
CA SER A 172 -16.81 -0.63 -17.36
C SER A 172 -17.76 0.02 -16.35
N TYR A 173 -17.99 -0.61 -15.19
CA TYR A 173 -18.87 -0.07 -14.17
C TYR A 173 -18.36 1.27 -13.62
N ILE A 174 -19.30 2.22 -13.50
CA ILE A 174 -19.09 3.54 -12.91
C ILE A 174 -20.13 3.71 -11.80
N PRO A 175 -19.71 3.95 -10.54
CA PRO A 175 -20.65 4.18 -9.45
C PRO A 175 -21.38 5.52 -9.60
N LYS A 176 -22.58 5.61 -9.00
CA LYS A 176 -23.35 6.86 -8.92
C LYS A 176 -22.54 7.96 -8.24
N LYS A 177 -22.90 9.21 -8.56
CA LYS A 177 -22.20 10.38 -8.03
C LYS A 177 -22.49 10.60 -6.55
N ASP A 178 -23.73 10.40 -6.13
CA ASP A 178 -24.13 10.49 -4.72
C ASP A 178 -23.88 9.18 -3.98
N GLU A 179 -23.52 9.30 -2.71
CA GLU A 179 -23.37 8.19 -1.77
C GLU A 179 -24.08 8.48 -0.46
N LEU A 180 -24.54 7.41 0.19
CA LEU A 180 -25.32 7.46 1.41
C LEU A 180 -24.69 6.52 2.45
N ARG A 181 -24.62 6.98 3.70
CA ARG A 181 -24.15 6.18 4.84
C ARG A 181 -25.01 6.46 6.05
N ASP A 182 -25.37 5.41 6.78
CA ASP A 182 -26.06 5.56 8.06
C ASP A 182 -25.05 5.55 9.22
N VAL A 183 -25.17 6.51 10.13
CA VAL A 183 -24.42 6.57 11.38
C VAL A 183 -25.41 6.86 12.50
N PHE A 184 -25.46 5.98 13.50
CA PHE A 184 -26.39 6.09 14.63
C PHE A 184 -27.87 6.27 14.19
N GLY A 185 -28.26 5.57 13.12
CA GLY A 185 -29.62 5.64 12.56
C GLY A 185 -29.91 6.91 11.75
N ILE A 186 -28.94 7.80 11.56
CA ILE A 186 -29.07 9.04 10.78
C ILE A 186 -28.37 8.85 9.44
N THR A 187 -29.06 9.16 8.34
CA THR A 187 -28.50 9.07 6.99
C THR A 187 -27.72 10.33 6.62
N PHE A 188 -26.45 10.15 6.28
CA PHE A 188 -25.56 11.14 5.68
C PHE A 188 -25.62 10.98 4.16
N SER A 189 -25.57 12.09 3.44
CA SER A 189 -25.52 12.13 1.97
C SER A 189 -24.45 13.10 1.50
N GLN A 190 -23.65 12.67 0.53
CA GLN A 190 -22.65 13.50 -0.13
C GLN A 190 -22.40 13.02 -1.56
N ASN A 191 -21.67 13.80 -2.35
CA ASN A 191 -21.07 13.28 -3.58
C ASN A 191 -19.83 12.46 -3.23
N LYS A 192 -19.59 11.36 -3.95
CA LYS A 192 -18.34 10.61 -3.87
C LYS A 192 -17.15 11.48 -4.25
N ASN A 193 -15.97 11.13 -3.75
CA ASN A 193 -14.72 11.80 -4.13
C ASN A 193 -14.29 11.38 -5.55
N ASP A 194 -14.69 12.16 -6.56
CA ASP A 194 -14.40 11.95 -7.98
C ASP A 194 -13.25 12.81 -8.52
N ILE A 195 -12.46 13.43 -7.63
CA ILE A 195 -11.33 14.28 -8.03
C ILE A 195 -10.29 13.43 -8.77
N GLU A 196 -9.92 13.89 -9.96
CA GLU A 196 -8.83 13.33 -10.75
C GLU A 196 -7.48 13.79 -10.17
N LEU A 197 -6.61 12.84 -9.86
CA LEU A 197 -5.28 13.09 -9.32
C LEU A 197 -4.25 12.96 -10.44
N ASP A 198 -3.95 14.09 -11.09
CA ASP A 198 -3.00 14.18 -12.19
C ASP A 198 -1.86 15.18 -11.93
N GLU A 199 -0.88 15.25 -12.84
CA GLU A 199 0.26 16.16 -12.76
C GLU A 199 -0.14 17.64 -12.62
N LYS A 200 -1.34 18.04 -13.06
CA LYS A 200 -1.77 19.45 -12.98
C LYS A 200 -1.87 19.91 -11.51
N LEU A 201 -2.21 19.00 -10.60
CA LEU A 201 -2.25 19.29 -9.16
C LEU A 201 -0.87 19.57 -8.55
N LEU A 202 0.22 19.25 -9.24
CA LEU A 202 1.58 19.46 -8.76
C LEU A 202 2.24 20.73 -9.32
N ARG A 203 1.52 21.51 -10.14
CA ARG A 203 2.06 22.72 -10.80
C ARG A 203 2.37 23.86 -9.84
N ASN A 204 1.65 23.96 -8.73
CA ASN A 204 1.86 25.00 -7.74
C ASN A 204 3.01 24.63 -6.79
N ILE A 205 4.23 24.64 -7.32
CA ILE A 205 5.44 24.46 -6.51
C ILE A 205 5.69 25.74 -5.72
N VAL A 206 5.71 25.64 -4.39
CA VAL A 206 5.78 26.81 -3.49
C VAL A 206 7.19 27.11 -2.98
N THR A 207 8.12 26.15 -3.08
CA THR A 207 9.53 26.25 -2.67
C THR A 207 10.38 26.98 -3.71
N LYS A 208 11.56 27.48 -3.34
CA LYS A 208 12.52 28.12 -4.27
C LYS A 208 13.01 27.16 -5.33
N ASN A 209 13.33 25.92 -4.95
CA ASN A 209 13.62 24.87 -5.91
C ASN A 209 12.31 24.46 -6.61
N LYS A 210 12.30 24.58 -7.94
CA LYS A 210 11.18 24.24 -8.82
C LYS A 210 11.39 22.97 -9.63
N ASP A 211 12.54 22.31 -9.46
CA ASP A 211 12.88 21.10 -10.21
C ASP A 211 12.07 19.91 -9.68
N LEU A 212 11.03 19.52 -10.39
CA LEU A 212 10.21 18.35 -10.08
C LEU A 212 10.30 17.35 -11.25
N PRO A 213 11.21 16.37 -11.19
CA PRO A 213 11.38 15.39 -12.25
C PRO A 213 10.15 14.51 -12.46
N LYS A 214 9.97 14.00 -13.69
CA LYS A 214 8.78 13.22 -14.10
C LYS A 214 8.57 11.95 -13.26
N GLU A 215 9.64 11.26 -12.89
CA GLU A 215 9.57 10.09 -12.03
C GLU A 215 9.10 10.44 -10.61
N LYS A 216 9.33 11.68 -10.15
CA LYS A 216 8.88 12.18 -8.85
C LYS A 216 7.45 12.70 -8.90
N VAL A 217 7.02 13.27 -10.03
CA VAL A 217 5.60 13.47 -10.34
C VAL A 217 4.84 12.14 -10.23
N ARG A 218 5.34 11.08 -10.87
CA ARG A 218 4.75 9.73 -10.79
C ARG A 218 4.64 9.25 -9.34
N ASP A 219 5.74 9.29 -8.59
CA ASP A 219 5.76 8.79 -7.21
C ASP A 219 4.81 9.60 -6.29
N LEU A 220 4.71 10.92 -6.46
CA LEU A 220 3.76 11.76 -5.74
C LEU A 220 2.30 11.43 -6.09
N ILE A 221 1.98 11.23 -7.37
CA ILE A 221 0.63 10.87 -7.79
C ILE A 221 0.25 9.47 -7.31
N VAL A 222 1.18 8.50 -7.33
CA VAL A 222 0.98 7.18 -6.70
C VAL A 222 0.63 7.35 -5.22
N ALA A 223 1.39 8.16 -4.48
CA ALA A 223 1.11 8.42 -3.06
C ALA A 223 -0.25 9.10 -2.85
N MET A 224 -0.60 10.11 -3.64
CA MET A 224 -1.88 10.82 -3.52
C MET A 224 -3.08 9.90 -3.80
N ILE A 225 -3.01 9.06 -4.84
CA ILE A 225 -4.07 8.08 -5.14
C ILE A 225 -4.17 7.05 -4.01
N THR A 226 -3.06 6.57 -3.45
CA THR A 226 -3.09 5.70 -2.27
C THR A 226 -3.81 6.36 -1.09
N LEU A 227 -3.52 7.64 -0.81
CA LEU A 227 -4.12 8.39 0.30
C LEU A 227 -5.61 8.65 0.12
N LYS A 228 -6.08 8.87 -1.11
CA LYS A 228 -7.51 8.99 -1.42
C LYS A 228 -8.34 7.79 -0.94
N TYR A 229 -7.71 6.62 -0.84
CA TYR A 229 -8.32 5.36 -0.40
C TYR A 229 -7.75 4.82 0.92
N THR A 230 -7.12 5.67 1.73
CA THR A 230 -6.56 5.31 3.04
C THR A 230 -7.37 6.00 4.14
N GLN A 231 -7.77 5.26 5.18
CA GLN A 231 -8.51 5.82 6.32
C GLN A 231 -7.74 7.00 6.93
N SER A 232 -8.42 8.12 7.11
CA SER A 232 -7.80 9.37 7.54
C SER A 232 -7.59 9.46 9.06
N ASN A 233 -6.61 10.25 9.54
CA ASN A 233 -5.65 11.00 8.72
C ASN A 233 -4.53 10.09 8.20
N SER A 234 -4.07 10.37 6.98
CA SER A 234 -3.10 9.52 6.28
C SER A 234 -1.90 10.29 5.68
N VAL A 235 -0.75 9.62 5.65
CA VAL A 235 0.52 10.09 5.06
C VAL A 235 1.16 8.93 4.33
N ALA A 236 1.66 9.17 3.11
CA ALA A 236 2.29 8.15 2.29
C ALA A 236 3.65 8.60 1.80
N PHE A 237 4.67 7.80 2.08
CA PHE A 237 5.98 7.87 1.44
C PHE A 237 5.95 7.02 0.18
N ALA A 238 6.54 7.50 -0.90
CA ALA A 238 6.62 6.79 -2.16
C ALA A 238 8.01 6.88 -2.78
N TYR A 239 8.37 5.83 -3.49
CA TYR A 239 9.63 5.71 -4.19
C TYR A 239 9.50 4.69 -5.32
N ASP A 240 9.97 5.04 -6.51
CA ASP A 240 10.07 4.13 -7.64
C ASP A 240 8.74 3.46 -8.02
N GLY A 241 7.68 4.27 -8.14
CA GLY A 241 6.36 3.82 -8.59
C GLY A 241 5.56 3.01 -7.57
N GLN A 242 5.97 2.99 -6.30
CA GLN A 242 5.20 2.38 -5.21
C GLN A 242 5.19 3.26 -3.97
N THR A 243 4.15 3.11 -3.14
CA THR A 243 4.23 3.56 -1.75
C THR A 243 5.14 2.63 -0.96
N VAL A 244 5.98 3.20 -0.10
CA VAL A 244 6.99 2.49 0.70
C VAL A 244 6.76 2.63 2.21
N GLY A 245 5.83 3.50 2.61
CA GLY A 245 5.35 3.60 3.99
C GLY A 245 4.03 4.36 4.02
N VAL A 246 2.98 3.74 4.55
CA VAL A 246 1.63 4.31 4.61
C VAL A 246 1.17 4.36 6.07
N GLY A 247 0.82 5.55 6.53
CA GLY A 247 0.14 5.77 7.80
C GLY A 247 -1.35 5.97 7.58
N ALA A 248 -2.17 5.32 8.39
CA ALA A 248 -3.62 5.30 8.26
C ALA A 248 -4.31 5.45 9.63
N GLY A 249 -5.49 6.06 9.66
CA GLY A 249 -6.36 6.16 10.82
C GLY A 249 -5.79 6.98 11.98
N GLN A 250 -4.78 7.81 11.74
CA GLN A 250 -4.11 8.56 12.79
C GLN A 250 -4.82 9.89 13.08
N GLN A 251 -4.65 10.40 14.30
CA GLN A 251 -5.33 11.62 14.74
C GLN A 251 -4.40 12.85 14.72
N SER A 252 -3.09 12.64 14.93
CA SER A 252 -2.07 13.68 14.88
C SER A 252 -1.25 13.59 13.61
N ARG A 253 -1.11 14.71 12.89
CA ARG A 253 -0.38 14.76 11.62
C ARG A 253 1.08 14.32 11.75
N ILE A 254 1.79 14.83 12.77
CA ILE A 254 3.19 14.45 13.02
C ILE A 254 3.32 12.98 13.44
N HIS A 255 2.37 12.44 14.20
CA HIS A 255 2.38 11.00 14.53
C HIS A 255 2.16 10.14 13.30
N CYS A 256 1.27 10.54 12.40
CA CYS A 256 1.08 9.87 11.12
C CYS A 256 2.34 9.91 10.25
N THR A 257 3.01 11.07 10.17
CA THR A 257 4.28 11.22 9.44
C THR A 257 5.39 10.37 10.03
N ARG A 258 5.50 10.30 11.37
CA ARG A 258 6.48 9.44 12.05
C ARG A 258 6.22 7.97 11.76
N LEU A 259 4.98 7.50 11.96
CA LEU A 259 4.58 6.11 11.71
C LEU A 259 4.83 5.70 10.25
N ALA A 260 4.40 6.52 9.28
CA ALA A 260 4.62 6.24 7.87
C ALA A 260 6.12 6.26 7.51
N GLY A 261 6.88 7.17 8.12
CA GLY A 261 8.32 7.27 7.96
C GLY A 261 9.05 6.05 8.53
N ASP A 262 8.64 5.54 9.69
CA ASP A 262 9.26 4.38 10.33
C ASP A 262 9.06 3.13 9.44
N LYS A 263 7.85 2.96 8.88
CA LYS A 263 7.58 1.92 7.88
C LYS A 263 8.47 2.04 6.64
N CYS A 264 8.64 3.27 6.15
CA CYS A 264 9.53 3.56 5.02
C CYS A 264 10.99 3.19 5.35
N ASP A 265 11.47 3.55 6.54
CA ASP A 265 12.83 3.24 6.97
C ASP A 265 13.05 1.72 7.05
N THR A 266 12.10 0.96 7.63
CA THR A 266 12.13 -0.50 7.64
C THR A 266 12.15 -1.07 6.21
N PHE A 267 11.32 -0.56 5.30
CA PHE A 267 11.32 -0.98 3.89
C PHE A 267 12.68 -0.78 3.21
N MET A 268 13.33 0.36 3.46
CA MET A 268 14.64 0.65 2.89
C MET A 268 15.73 -0.27 3.48
N LEU A 269 15.72 -0.48 4.80
CA LEU A 269 16.67 -1.34 5.49
C LEU A 269 16.55 -2.81 5.09
N ARG A 270 15.34 -3.28 4.75
CA ARG A 270 15.11 -4.65 4.22
C ARG A 270 15.86 -4.94 2.93
N GLN A 271 16.28 -3.91 2.21
CA GLN A 271 17.06 -4.03 0.96
C GLN A 271 18.56 -3.89 1.17
N SER A 272 19.02 -3.71 2.41
CA SER A 272 20.45 -3.70 2.74
C SER A 272 21.06 -5.08 2.55
N ASP A 273 22.34 -5.14 2.12
CA ASP A 273 23.03 -6.41 1.92
C ASP A 273 23.10 -7.24 3.21
N LYS A 274 23.14 -6.56 4.37
CA LYS A 274 23.12 -7.21 5.69
C LYS A 274 21.83 -7.99 5.93
N VAL A 275 20.66 -7.46 5.53
CA VAL A 275 19.38 -8.15 5.63
C VAL A 275 19.21 -9.19 4.52
N LEU A 276 19.58 -8.85 3.28
CA LEU A 276 19.40 -9.75 2.12
C LEU A 276 20.26 -11.02 2.22
N ASN A 277 21.37 -10.97 2.96
CA ASN A 277 22.29 -12.10 3.12
C ASN A 277 22.04 -12.95 4.37
N LEU A 278 21.01 -12.63 5.18
CA LEU A 278 20.64 -13.43 6.36
C LEU A 278 20.41 -14.91 5.99
N LYS A 279 21.09 -15.81 6.70
CA LYS A 279 21.06 -17.26 6.48
C LYS A 279 19.98 -17.94 7.30
N PHE A 280 18.75 -17.92 6.78
CA PHE A 280 17.63 -18.64 7.38
C PHE A 280 17.78 -20.16 7.17
N LYS A 281 17.32 -20.95 8.15
CA LYS A 281 17.16 -22.39 7.95
C LYS A 281 16.12 -22.66 6.86
N LYS A 282 16.26 -23.79 6.17
CA LYS A 282 15.46 -24.16 4.98
C LYS A 282 13.96 -24.32 5.22
N ASP A 283 13.55 -24.66 6.45
CA ASP A 283 12.18 -24.96 6.84
C ASP A 283 11.39 -23.75 7.36
N ILE A 284 12.02 -22.57 7.44
CA ILE A 284 11.36 -21.35 7.91
C ILE A 284 10.33 -20.85 6.88
N LYS A 285 9.07 -20.81 7.31
CA LYS A 285 7.96 -20.31 6.47
C LYS A 285 8.08 -18.80 6.25
N ARG A 286 7.58 -18.34 5.10
CA ARG A 286 7.61 -16.91 4.70
C ARG A 286 7.08 -15.95 5.77
N PRO A 287 5.91 -16.16 6.40
CA PRO A 287 5.42 -15.25 7.44
C PRO A 287 6.34 -15.16 8.67
N THR A 288 6.92 -16.30 9.08
CA THR A 288 7.89 -16.34 10.18
C THR A 288 9.16 -15.59 9.80
N ARG A 289 9.65 -15.79 8.57
CA ARG A 289 10.80 -15.06 8.03
C ARG A 289 10.57 -13.54 8.06
N ASP A 290 9.38 -13.09 7.67
CA ASP A 290 9.00 -11.68 7.70
C ASP A 290 9.06 -11.09 9.12
N ASN A 291 8.44 -11.76 10.10
CA ASN A 291 8.47 -11.33 11.50
C ASN A 291 9.90 -11.27 12.05
N VAL A 292 10.72 -12.27 11.74
CA VAL A 292 12.11 -12.34 12.23
C VAL A 292 12.98 -11.25 11.59
N ILE A 293 12.76 -10.92 10.31
CA ILE A 293 13.43 -9.78 9.66
C ILE A 293 13.01 -8.47 10.32
N ASP A 294 11.74 -8.30 10.65
CA ASP A 294 11.25 -7.10 11.33
C ASP A 294 11.91 -6.93 12.71
N MET A 295 11.93 -7.99 13.52
CA MET A 295 12.63 -8.03 14.82
C MET A 295 14.14 -7.80 14.70
N TYR A 296 14.76 -8.21 13.59
CA TYR A 296 16.20 -7.99 13.35
C TYR A 296 16.51 -6.53 13.01
N ILE A 297 15.63 -5.87 12.26
CA ILE A 297 15.82 -4.50 11.80
C ILE A 297 15.44 -3.50 12.89
N ASN A 298 14.27 -3.70 13.48
CA ASN A 298 13.63 -2.75 14.38
C ASN A 298 13.99 -3.04 15.85
N GLU A 299 13.93 -2.02 16.68
CA GLU A 299 14.04 -2.18 18.14
C GLU A 299 12.67 -2.59 18.69
N THR A 300 12.40 -3.89 18.70
CA THR A 300 11.18 -4.50 19.24
C THR A 300 11.33 -4.83 20.73
N GLU A 301 10.20 -5.12 21.41
CA GLU A 301 10.19 -5.51 22.83
C GLU A 301 10.99 -6.80 23.09
N SER A 302 11.04 -7.69 22.10
CA SER A 302 11.85 -8.90 22.10
C SER A 302 12.82 -8.88 20.93
N SER A 303 14.06 -9.25 21.19
CA SER A 303 15.13 -9.33 20.20
C SER A 303 15.37 -10.77 19.81
N ILE A 304 15.76 -11.03 18.55
CA ILE A 304 16.20 -12.38 18.13
C ILE A 304 17.41 -12.90 18.93
N TYR A 305 18.09 -12.02 19.68
CA TYR A 305 19.22 -12.36 20.53
C TYR A 305 18.82 -12.75 21.96
N ASP A 306 17.59 -12.45 22.39
CA ASP A 306 17.12 -12.80 23.72
C ASP A 306 16.98 -14.32 23.83
N ASN A 307 17.50 -14.89 24.93
CA ASN A 307 17.46 -16.33 25.20
C ASN A 307 17.93 -17.22 24.03
N ASP A 308 18.85 -16.73 23.19
CA ASP A 308 19.33 -17.44 22.00
C ASP A 308 18.24 -17.81 20.96
N MET A 309 17.14 -17.06 20.88
CA MET A 309 16.05 -17.31 19.90
C MET A 309 16.54 -17.40 18.45
N TRP A 310 17.63 -16.73 18.08
CA TRP A 310 18.23 -16.81 16.74
C TRP A 310 18.52 -18.26 16.31
N LYS A 311 18.83 -19.16 17.26
CA LYS A 311 19.10 -20.58 16.99
C LYS A 311 17.90 -21.31 16.41
N GLU A 312 16.69 -20.79 16.58
CA GLU A 312 15.48 -21.36 15.99
C GLU A 312 15.40 -21.07 14.49
N PHE A 313 15.81 -19.88 14.06
CA PHE A 313 15.53 -19.34 12.73
C PHE A 313 16.71 -19.34 11.75
N PHE A 314 17.94 -19.25 12.25
CA PHE A 314 19.13 -19.05 11.42
C PHE A 314 20.08 -20.25 11.44
N GLU A 315 20.81 -20.44 10.34
CA GLU A 315 21.89 -21.44 10.22
C GLU A 315 23.15 -20.99 10.96
N GLU A 316 23.38 -19.68 11.00
CA GLU A 316 24.47 -19.03 11.73
C GLU A 316 23.94 -17.81 12.49
N LYS A 317 24.63 -17.42 13.58
CA LYS A 317 24.21 -16.26 14.37
C LYS A 317 24.34 -14.99 13.52
N PRO A 318 23.26 -14.26 13.23
CA PRO A 318 23.36 -13.03 12.45
C PRO A 318 24.05 -11.94 13.28
N GLU A 319 25.00 -11.23 12.69
CA GLU A 319 25.60 -10.06 13.33
C GLU A 319 24.54 -8.96 13.54
N PRO A 320 24.49 -8.31 14.72
CA PRO A 320 23.50 -7.25 14.99
C PRO A 320 23.55 -6.14 13.95
N PHE A 321 22.38 -5.74 13.43
CA PHE A 321 22.28 -4.51 12.65
C PHE A 321 22.27 -3.34 13.64
N THR A 322 23.41 -2.68 13.83
CA THR A 322 23.55 -1.66 14.87
C THR A 322 22.79 -0.38 14.50
N LYS A 323 22.46 0.44 15.50
CA LYS A 323 21.84 1.77 15.29
C LYS A 323 22.66 2.64 14.33
N GLN A 324 23.98 2.58 14.45
CA GLN A 324 24.90 3.36 13.63
C GLN A 324 24.89 2.87 12.17
N GLU A 325 24.98 1.56 11.92
CA GLU A 325 24.90 1.01 10.55
C GLU A 325 23.55 1.30 9.90
N ARG A 326 22.44 1.19 10.65
CA ARG A 326 21.11 1.55 10.14
C ARG A 326 21.07 3.02 9.72
N LYS A 327 21.58 3.91 10.57
CA LYS A 327 21.65 5.35 10.29
C LYS A 327 22.53 5.66 9.07
N GLU A 328 23.67 4.99 8.94
CA GLU A 328 24.58 5.13 7.79
C GLU A 328 23.99 4.59 6.49
N TYR A 329 23.17 3.56 6.56
CA TYR A 329 22.43 3.06 5.40
C TYR A 329 21.33 4.07 5.00
N LEU A 330 20.50 4.49 5.96
CA LEU A 330 19.39 5.42 5.71
C LEU A 330 19.86 6.80 5.26
N SER A 331 21.04 7.28 5.69
CA SER A 331 21.59 8.56 5.24
C SER A 331 21.96 8.59 3.75
N LYS A 332 22.13 7.42 3.12
CA LYS A 332 22.37 7.25 1.68
C LYS A 332 21.08 7.14 0.88
N VAL A 333 19.96 6.92 1.54
CA VAL A 333 18.64 6.90 0.91
C VAL A 333 18.24 8.34 0.59
N ALA A 334 17.93 8.61 -0.67
CA ALA A 334 17.57 9.94 -1.12
C ALA A 334 16.57 9.89 -2.28
N GLY A 335 15.85 11.00 -2.48
CA GLY A 335 14.93 11.16 -3.61
C GLY A 335 13.56 10.54 -3.38
N LEU A 336 13.16 10.29 -2.14
CA LEU A 336 11.80 9.88 -1.83
C LEU A 336 10.81 11.02 -2.02
N CYS A 337 9.57 10.62 -2.24
CA CYS A 337 8.41 11.49 -2.25
C CYS A 337 7.58 11.26 -1.00
N LEU A 338 6.90 12.30 -0.53
CA LEU A 338 5.89 12.20 0.50
C LEU A 338 4.62 12.93 0.03
N SER A 339 3.45 12.34 0.30
CA SER A 339 2.17 13.03 0.16
C SER A 339 1.41 13.02 1.49
N SER A 340 0.55 14.02 1.70
CA SER A 340 -0.34 14.11 2.85
C SER A 340 -1.78 14.40 2.42
N ASP A 341 -2.75 13.72 3.06
CA ASP A 341 -4.17 13.95 2.78
C ASP A 341 -4.69 15.31 3.29
N ALA A 342 -3.97 15.96 4.20
CA ALA A 342 -4.22 17.33 4.67
C ALA A 342 -2.92 18.16 4.75
N PHE A 343 -3.02 19.46 5.02
CA PHE A 343 -1.85 20.33 5.19
C PHE A 343 -0.98 19.91 6.38
N PHE A 344 0.30 20.30 6.34
CA PHE A 344 1.21 20.20 7.48
C PHE A 344 1.06 21.40 8.43
N PRO A 345 0.75 21.17 9.72
CA PRO A 345 0.57 22.27 10.66
C PRO A 345 1.90 22.90 11.08
N PHE A 346 3.00 22.14 11.09
CA PHE A 346 4.32 22.57 11.55
C PHE A 346 5.45 21.91 10.73
N SER A 347 6.65 22.48 10.81
CA SER A 347 7.85 22.04 10.09
C SER A 347 8.43 20.71 10.58
N ASP A 348 8.05 20.24 11.76
CA ASP A 348 8.45 18.95 12.33
C ASP A 348 8.15 17.76 11.40
N ASN A 349 7.07 17.85 10.62
CA ASN A 349 6.71 16.89 9.58
C ASN A 349 7.74 16.87 8.46
N ILE A 350 8.20 18.05 8.02
CA ILE A 350 9.21 18.20 6.97
C ILE A 350 10.55 17.65 7.44
N VAL A 351 10.93 17.95 8.69
CA VAL A 351 12.17 17.42 9.28
C VAL A 351 12.12 15.89 9.40
N ARG A 352 11.00 15.31 9.87
CA ARG A 352 10.85 13.86 9.94
C ARG A 352 10.93 13.22 8.55
N ALA A 353 10.29 13.82 7.55
CA ALA A 353 10.31 13.33 6.17
C ALA A 353 11.73 13.37 5.58
N TYR A 354 12.44 14.49 5.77
CA TYR A 354 13.83 14.67 5.33
C TYR A 354 14.75 13.58 5.89
N ASN A 355 14.57 13.20 7.16
CA ASN A 355 15.37 12.16 7.81
C ASN A 355 15.20 10.75 7.21
N SER A 356 14.14 10.52 6.43
CA SER A 356 13.95 9.30 5.63
C SER A 356 14.36 9.45 4.16
N GLY A 357 15.02 10.56 3.78
CA GLY A 357 15.50 10.79 2.42
C GLY A 357 14.49 11.48 1.48
N VAL A 358 13.42 12.08 2.02
CA VAL A 358 12.43 12.80 1.20
C VAL A 358 13.04 14.07 0.59
N LYS A 359 12.81 14.25 -0.72
CA LYS A 359 13.18 15.44 -1.48
C LYS A 359 12.01 16.11 -2.20
N TYR A 360 10.84 15.47 -2.24
CA TYR A 360 9.67 15.95 -2.94
C TYR A 360 8.42 15.75 -2.08
N ILE A 361 7.59 16.79 -1.92
CA ILE A 361 6.39 16.76 -1.07
C ILE A 361 5.17 17.29 -1.84
N ALA A 362 4.06 16.58 -1.75
CA ALA A 362 2.74 17.09 -2.13
C ALA A 362 1.84 17.21 -0.89
N GLN A 363 1.20 18.36 -0.71
CA GLN A 363 0.21 18.59 0.33
C GLN A 363 -0.83 19.60 -0.15
N PRO A 364 -2.02 19.70 0.46
CA PRO A 364 -3.03 20.66 0.02
C PRO A 364 -2.60 22.13 0.18
N GLY A 365 -1.81 22.44 1.21
CA GLY A 365 -1.62 23.82 1.69
C GLY A 365 -2.82 24.33 2.48
N GLY A 366 -2.74 25.56 3.00
CA GLY A 366 -3.80 26.19 3.78
C GLY A 366 -3.54 26.20 5.30
N SER A 367 -2.32 25.90 5.75
CA SER A 367 -1.94 26.09 7.15
C SER A 367 -1.69 27.57 7.44
N VAL A 368 -2.06 28.04 8.64
CA VAL A 368 -1.61 29.36 9.14
C VAL A 368 -0.08 29.47 9.20
N ASN A 369 0.61 28.33 9.26
CA ASN A 369 2.06 28.22 9.33
C ASN A 369 2.71 27.84 7.98
N ASP A 370 2.01 27.94 6.85
CA ASP A 370 2.55 27.54 5.55
C ASP A 370 3.90 28.20 5.24
N LYS A 371 4.09 29.48 5.62
CA LYS A 371 5.38 30.18 5.45
C LYS A 371 6.53 29.47 6.16
N LEU A 372 6.31 28.95 7.37
CA LEU A 372 7.32 28.22 8.14
C LEU A 372 7.60 26.85 7.54
N VAL A 373 6.56 26.17 7.06
CA VAL A 373 6.67 24.87 6.38
C VAL A 373 7.46 25.02 5.08
N ILE A 374 7.13 26.01 4.25
CA ILE A 374 7.85 26.33 3.00
C ILE A 374 9.31 26.66 3.29
N LYS A 375 9.57 27.52 4.29
CA LYS A 375 10.94 27.85 4.70
C LYS A 375 11.72 26.59 5.10
N SER A 376 11.11 25.69 5.87
CA SER A 376 11.75 24.43 6.26
C SER A 376 12.06 23.54 5.05
N CYS A 377 11.19 23.50 4.05
CA CYS A 377 11.47 22.78 2.80
C CYS A 377 12.66 23.43 2.06
N ASP A 378 12.68 24.75 1.91
CA ASP A 378 13.78 25.48 1.27
C ASP A 378 15.11 25.24 1.99
N ASP A 379 15.14 25.34 3.32
CA ASP A 379 16.35 25.13 4.14
C ASP A 379 16.91 23.70 3.97
N LEU A 380 16.05 22.72 3.69
CA LEU A 380 16.41 21.30 3.53
C LEU A 380 16.56 20.87 2.05
N GLY A 381 16.37 21.80 1.12
CA GLY A 381 16.39 21.54 -0.33
C GLY A 381 15.30 20.57 -0.79
N ILE A 382 14.13 20.60 -0.17
CA ILE A 382 12.94 19.83 -0.53
C ILE A 382 12.07 20.67 -1.47
N VAL A 383 11.61 20.06 -2.55
CA VAL A 383 10.61 20.63 -3.46
C VAL A 383 9.23 20.33 -2.91
N SER A 384 8.37 21.34 -2.72
CA SER A 384 7.02 21.15 -2.23
C SER A 384 5.98 21.76 -3.16
N ALA A 385 4.98 20.96 -3.54
CA ALA A 385 3.82 21.37 -4.31
C ALA A 385 2.57 21.46 -3.43
N PHE A 386 1.82 22.55 -3.56
CA PHE A 386 0.53 22.75 -2.91
C PHE A 386 -0.60 22.36 -3.88
N THR A 387 -1.29 21.26 -3.59
CA THR A 387 -2.29 20.68 -4.49
C THR A 387 -3.64 21.39 -4.43
N GLY A 388 -3.94 22.09 -3.33
CA GLY A 388 -5.26 22.69 -3.08
C GLY A 388 -6.37 21.67 -2.79
N ILE A 389 -6.06 20.37 -2.72
CA ILE A 389 -7.05 19.29 -2.59
C ILE A 389 -6.79 18.49 -1.32
N ARG A 390 -7.80 18.39 -0.45
CA ARG A 390 -7.80 17.52 0.73
C ARG A 390 -8.38 16.15 0.39
N LEU A 391 -7.79 15.07 0.91
CA LEU A 391 -8.10 13.69 0.56
C LEU A 391 -8.60 12.86 1.76
N PHE A 392 -9.49 13.42 2.58
CA PHE A 392 -10.04 12.68 3.71
C PHE A 392 -10.91 11.49 3.29
N HIS A 393 -10.80 10.38 4.02
CA HIS A 393 -11.55 9.14 3.80
C HIS A 393 -11.92 8.47 5.13
N HIS A 394 -13.20 8.15 5.34
CA HIS A 394 -13.77 7.67 6.62
C HIS A 394 -14.93 6.69 6.45
#